data_AF-A0A923VEP1-F1
#
_entry.id   AF-A0A923VEP1-F1
#
_cell.length_a   1.000
_cell.length_b   1.000
_cell.length_c   1.000
_cell.angle_alpha   90.00
_cell.angle_beta   90.00
_cell.angle_gamma   90.00
#
_symmetry.space_group_name_H-M   'P 1'
#
loop_
_entity.id
_entity.type
_entity.pdbx_description
1 polymer ?
#
loop_
_entity_poly.entity_id
_entity_poly.type
_entity_poly.pdbx_seq_one_letter_code
_entity_poly.pdbx_strand_id
1 'polypeptide(L)'
;MVNENIIKENYARMTDEQLLHLAKFDAQGLTSNALLLLREAFQHRHLDISILNNNNGLALQDAGLIKDGTSYKISDSIWAFVFTEKEAGKTNEEIYDGLIARAINENDAQLILASLKSKATEILNKQHASISKGLFIGVAGLAVAVWKYSPSYNNNLYYAGLTAIIIGVFFLFRGVSSKSRYKTILVNIETERIIAEQAATEKTPPNASNQTGWVTTTSG
;
A
#
# COMPACT_ATOMS: atom_id res chain seq x y z
N MET A 1 11.62 -12.11 -25.67
CA MET A 1 11.56 -12.49 -24.24
C MET A 1 12.75 -13.39 -23.98
N VAL A 2 13.67 -13.00 -23.10
CA VAL A 2 14.84 -13.84 -22.78
C VAL A 2 14.37 -14.99 -21.89
N ASN A 3 14.77 -16.22 -22.20
CA ASN A 3 14.32 -17.40 -21.47
C ASN A 3 15.03 -17.48 -20.11
N GLU A 4 14.26 -17.34 -19.04
CA GLU A 4 14.75 -17.29 -17.65
C GLU A 4 15.53 -18.55 -17.25
N ASN A 5 15.15 -19.70 -17.80
CA ASN A 5 15.84 -20.97 -17.53
C ASN A 5 17.28 -20.96 -18.04
N ILE A 6 17.54 -20.29 -19.18
CA ILE A 6 18.88 -20.18 -19.76
C ILE A 6 19.77 -19.28 -18.90
N ILE A 7 19.20 -18.18 -18.39
CA ILE A 7 19.93 -17.27 -17.49
C ILE A 7 20.30 -17.99 -16.20
N LYS A 8 19.34 -18.71 -15.60
CA LYS A 8 19.56 -19.48 -14.37
C LYS A 8 20.64 -20.55 -14.56
N GLU A 9 20.60 -21.29 -15.67
CA GLU A 9 21.61 -22.29 -15.99
C GLU A 9 23.00 -21.67 -16.22
N ASN A 10 23.07 -20.52 -16.89
CA ASN A 10 24.33 -19.81 -17.09
C ASN A 10 24.94 -19.35 -15.76
N TYR A 11 24.15 -18.78 -14.85
CA TYR A 11 24.63 -18.39 -13.52
C TYR A 11 25.02 -19.60 -12.66
N ALA A 12 24.31 -20.72 -12.80
CA ALA A 12 24.67 -21.96 -12.12
C ALA A 12 26.02 -22.54 -12.59
N ARG A 13 26.44 -22.25 -13.83
CA ARG A 13 27.72 -22.70 -14.41
C ARG A 13 28.89 -21.74 -14.17
N MET A 14 28.62 -20.47 -13.84
CA MET A 14 29.66 -19.49 -13.53
C MET A 14 30.38 -19.84 -12.23
N THR A 15 31.67 -19.50 -12.14
CA THR A 15 32.40 -19.57 -10.86
C THR A 15 32.02 -18.39 -9.95
N ASP A 16 32.37 -18.47 -8.67
CA ASP A 16 32.03 -17.42 -7.72
C ASP A 16 32.75 -16.11 -8.06
N GLU A 17 33.97 -16.17 -8.60
CA GLU A 17 34.71 -14.99 -9.08
C GLU A 17 34.02 -14.33 -10.26
N GLN A 18 33.46 -15.13 -11.18
CA GLN A 18 32.71 -14.63 -12.34
C GLN A 18 31.40 -13.98 -11.90
N LEU A 19 30.68 -14.59 -10.96
CA LEU A 19 29.46 -14.03 -10.39
C LEU A 19 29.75 -12.70 -9.65
N LEU A 20 30.83 -12.64 -8.88
CA LEU A 20 31.29 -11.42 -8.21
C LEU A 20 31.69 -10.33 -9.21
N HIS A 21 32.39 -10.68 -10.28
CA HIS A 21 32.76 -9.74 -11.34
C HIS A 21 31.52 -9.18 -12.03
N LEU A 22 30.60 -10.05 -12.44
CA LEU A 22 29.34 -9.68 -13.07
C LEU A 22 28.54 -8.72 -12.18
N ALA A 23 28.44 -9.03 -10.88
CA ALA A 23 27.74 -8.20 -9.90
C ALA A 23 28.38 -6.80 -9.71
N LYS A 24 29.71 -6.71 -9.79
CA LYS A 24 30.45 -5.45 -9.59
C LYS A 24 30.45 -4.55 -10.81
N PHE A 25 30.61 -5.11 -12.01
CA PHE A 25 30.90 -4.34 -13.21
C PHE A 25 29.76 -4.33 -14.23
N ASP A 26 29.05 -5.44 -14.39
CA ASP A 26 28.10 -5.63 -15.49
C ASP A 26 26.63 -5.53 -15.04
N ALA A 27 26.39 -5.46 -13.74
CA ALA A 27 25.06 -5.55 -13.15
C ALA A 27 24.09 -4.42 -13.57
N GLN A 28 24.61 -3.25 -13.93
CA GLN A 28 23.79 -2.12 -14.41
C GLN A 28 23.15 -2.38 -15.78
N GLY A 29 23.75 -3.27 -16.58
CA GLY A 29 23.23 -3.67 -17.90
C GLY A 29 22.25 -4.84 -17.84
N LEU A 30 22.04 -5.43 -16.66
CA LEU A 30 21.16 -6.58 -16.49
C LEU A 30 19.70 -6.12 -16.36
N THR A 31 18.80 -6.86 -17.01
CA THR A 31 17.35 -6.71 -16.80
C THR A 31 16.97 -7.08 -15.37
N SER A 32 15.85 -6.55 -14.87
CA SER A 32 15.36 -6.84 -13.51
C SER A 32 15.28 -8.34 -13.20
N ASN A 33 14.74 -9.17 -14.10
CA ASN A 33 14.65 -10.63 -13.90
C ASN A 33 16.03 -11.30 -13.82
N ALA A 34 17.00 -10.84 -14.62
CA ALA A 34 18.37 -11.34 -14.56
C ALA A 34 19.05 -10.98 -13.24
N LEU A 35 18.83 -9.77 -12.70
CA LEU A 35 19.32 -9.39 -11.38
C LEU A 35 18.71 -10.25 -10.25
N LEU A 36 17.45 -10.66 -10.38
CA LEU A 36 16.81 -11.56 -9.42
C LEU A 36 17.44 -12.95 -9.41
N LEU A 37 17.63 -13.53 -10.59
CA LEU A 37 18.28 -14.83 -10.73
C LEU A 37 19.74 -14.78 -10.27
N LEU A 38 20.43 -13.66 -10.49
CA LEU A 38 21.79 -13.45 -10.01
C LEU A 38 21.83 -13.45 -8.48
N ARG A 39 20.89 -12.76 -7.82
CA ARG A 39 20.79 -12.77 -6.35
C ARG A 39 20.46 -14.16 -5.81
N GLU A 40 19.58 -14.91 -6.46
CA GLU A 40 19.26 -16.29 -6.08
C GLU A 40 20.53 -17.16 -6.11
N ALA A 41 21.36 -17.01 -7.15
CA ALA A 41 22.64 -17.72 -7.24
C ALA A 41 23.62 -17.31 -6.11
N PHE A 42 23.69 -16.03 -5.75
CA PHE A 42 24.50 -15.56 -4.61
C PHE A 42 24.01 -16.16 -3.28
N GLN A 43 22.69 -16.20 -3.06
CA GLN A 43 22.10 -16.79 -1.85
C GLN A 43 22.39 -18.28 -1.74
N HIS A 44 22.21 -19.02 -2.83
CA HIS A 44 22.45 -20.47 -2.87
C HIS A 44 23.92 -20.81 -2.58
N ARG A 45 24.85 -19.93 -2.94
CA ARG A 45 26.29 -20.12 -2.75
C ARG A 45 26.86 -19.37 -1.53
N HIS A 46 26.00 -18.78 -0.71
CA HIS A 46 26.38 -18.00 0.48
C HIS A 46 27.38 -16.86 0.19
N LEU A 47 27.27 -16.23 -0.99
CA LEU A 47 28.08 -15.09 -1.38
C LEU A 47 27.54 -13.79 -0.79
N ASP A 48 28.39 -12.77 -0.68
CA ASP A 48 28.02 -11.47 -0.12
C ASP A 48 27.06 -10.69 -1.06
N ILE A 49 25.80 -10.62 -0.63
CA ILE A 49 24.71 -9.95 -1.36
C ILE A 49 24.81 -8.42 -1.24
N SER A 50 25.55 -7.89 -0.27
CA SER A 50 25.67 -6.44 -0.06
C SER A 50 26.27 -5.71 -1.28
N ILE A 51 27.08 -6.43 -2.07
CA ILE A 51 27.69 -5.95 -3.30
C ILE A 51 26.63 -5.60 -4.36
N LEU A 52 25.52 -6.35 -4.41
CA LEU A 52 24.41 -6.10 -5.34
C LEU A 52 23.61 -4.85 -4.92
N ASN A 53 23.46 -4.64 -3.61
CA ASN A 53 22.70 -3.51 -3.05
C ASN A 53 23.40 -2.16 -3.23
N ASN A 54 24.73 -2.12 -3.10
CA ASN A 54 25.51 -0.87 -3.20
C ASN A 54 25.51 -0.28 -4.62
N ASN A 55 25.51 -1.12 -5.66
CA ASN A 55 25.66 -0.67 -7.04
C ASN A 55 24.33 -0.57 -7.82
N ASN A 56 23.31 -1.35 -7.43
CA ASN A 56 22.08 -1.51 -8.21
C ASN A 56 20.80 -1.34 -7.37
N GLY A 57 20.89 -0.65 -6.23
CA GLY A 57 19.79 -0.47 -5.29
C GLY A 57 18.50 0.08 -5.93
N LEU A 58 18.59 0.89 -6.97
CA LEU A 58 17.42 1.38 -7.72
C LEU A 58 16.77 0.30 -8.61
N ALA A 59 17.56 -0.48 -9.35
CA ALA A 59 17.03 -1.55 -10.20
C ALA A 59 16.46 -2.74 -9.40
N LEU A 60 17.04 -3.02 -8.23
CA LEU A 60 16.54 -4.03 -7.27
C LEU A 60 15.32 -3.55 -6.47
N GLN A 61 15.17 -2.23 -6.31
CA GLN A 61 14.00 -1.59 -5.70
C GLN A 61 12.82 -1.52 -6.70
N ASP A 62 13.07 -1.23 -7.98
CA ASP A 62 12.09 -1.34 -9.05
C ASP A 62 11.67 -2.80 -9.33
N ALA A 63 12.56 -3.76 -9.07
CA ALA A 63 12.25 -5.19 -9.06
C ALA A 63 11.57 -5.66 -7.76
N GLY A 64 11.24 -4.75 -6.83
CA GLY A 64 10.42 -5.01 -5.65
C GLY A 64 11.08 -5.82 -4.52
N LEU A 65 12.40 -5.98 -4.49
CA LEU A 65 13.01 -7.06 -3.68
C LEU A 65 14.09 -6.67 -2.66
N ILE A 66 14.29 -5.39 -2.32
CA ILE A 66 15.13 -5.06 -1.13
C ILE A 66 14.40 -5.52 0.15
N LYS A 67 14.67 -6.76 0.57
CA LYS A 67 14.44 -7.32 1.91
C LYS A 67 15.60 -6.89 2.82
N ASP A 68 15.55 -5.67 3.34
CA ASP A 68 16.26 -5.33 4.57
C ASP A 68 15.23 -5.30 5.71
N GLY A 69 15.59 -5.91 6.84
CA GLY A 69 14.71 -6.41 7.90
C GLY A 69 13.88 -5.40 8.71
N THR A 70 13.30 -4.36 8.11
CA THR A 70 12.34 -3.46 8.77
C THR A 70 11.34 -2.92 7.76
N SER A 71 10.06 -3.31 7.90
CA SER A 71 8.90 -2.73 7.20
C SER A 71 9.02 -2.67 5.68
N TYR A 72 8.44 -3.66 4.99
CA TYR A 72 8.17 -3.64 3.55
C TYR A 72 7.60 -2.27 3.15
N LYS A 73 8.41 -1.40 2.54
CA LYS A 73 7.93 -0.13 2.00
C LYS A 73 7.24 -0.44 0.69
N ILE A 74 6.02 -0.97 0.80
CA ILE A 74 5.03 -0.88 -0.28
C ILE A 74 5.07 0.58 -0.73
N SER A 75 5.40 0.80 -1.99
CA SER A 75 5.58 2.15 -2.51
C SER A 75 4.27 2.93 -2.38
N ASP A 76 4.39 4.24 -2.18
CA ASP A 76 3.22 5.12 -2.10
C ASP A 76 2.36 5.04 -3.38
N SER A 77 2.95 4.66 -4.52
CA SER A 77 2.24 4.47 -5.79
C SER A 77 1.33 3.23 -5.79
N ILE A 78 1.76 2.12 -5.17
CA ILE A 78 0.92 0.92 -5.02
C ILE A 78 -0.26 1.23 -4.10
N TRP A 79 -0.01 1.91 -2.97
CA TRP A 79 -1.08 2.35 -2.08
C TRP A 79 -2.05 3.31 -2.76
N ALA A 80 -1.55 4.26 -3.55
CA ALA A 80 -2.38 5.18 -4.30
C ALA A 80 -3.30 4.45 -5.29
N PHE A 81 -2.78 3.44 -6.00
CA PHE A 81 -3.57 2.58 -6.87
C PHE A 81 -4.67 1.87 -6.09
N VAL A 82 -4.31 1.11 -5.05
CA VAL A 82 -5.27 0.32 -4.26
C VAL A 82 -6.35 1.20 -3.64
N PHE A 83 -5.99 2.36 -3.08
CA PHE A 83 -6.98 3.28 -2.52
C PHE A 83 -7.90 3.88 -3.57
N THR A 84 -7.38 4.21 -4.76
CA THR A 84 -8.20 4.76 -5.85
C THR A 84 -9.19 3.73 -6.38
N GLU A 85 -8.75 2.48 -6.54
CA GLU A 85 -9.60 1.39 -6.98
C GLU A 85 -10.66 1.05 -5.92
N LYS A 86 -10.27 1.06 -4.64
CA LYS A 86 -11.22 0.83 -3.55
C LYS A 86 -12.23 1.95 -3.39
N GLU A 87 -11.81 3.20 -3.62
CA GLU A 87 -12.70 4.36 -3.65
C GLU A 87 -13.72 4.26 -4.80
N ALA A 88 -13.30 3.71 -5.95
CA ALA A 88 -14.18 3.44 -7.10
C ALA A 88 -15.16 2.28 -6.86
N GLY A 89 -15.08 1.59 -5.71
CA GLY A 89 -15.99 0.51 -5.35
C GLY A 89 -15.59 -0.88 -5.87
N LYS A 90 -14.35 -1.05 -6.34
CA LYS A 90 -13.86 -2.34 -6.81
C LYS A 90 -13.71 -3.36 -5.67
N THR A 91 -13.94 -4.63 -5.99
CA THR A 91 -13.77 -5.74 -5.04
C THR A 91 -12.31 -6.02 -4.77
N ASN A 92 -12.03 -6.76 -3.69
CA ASN A 92 -10.68 -7.18 -3.37
C ASN A 92 -10.11 -8.14 -4.42
N GLU A 93 -10.97 -8.94 -5.09
CA GLU A 93 -10.52 -9.77 -6.21
C GLU A 93 -10.07 -8.91 -7.40
N GLU A 94 -10.86 -7.91 -7.80
CA GLU A 94 -10.50 -7.02 -8.91
C GLU A 94 -9.21 -6.24 -8.63
N ILE A 95 -9.03 -5.80 -7.38
CA ILE A 95 -7.82 -5.11 -6.94
C ILE A 95 -6.63 -6.08 -6.92
N TYR A 96 -6.84 -7.32 -6.48
CA TYR A 96 -5.81 -8.37 -6.50
C TYR A 96 -5.32 -8.59 -7.93
N ASP A 97 -6.23 -8.81 -8.87
CA ASP A 97 -5.89 -9.01 -10.29
C ASP A 97 -5.13 -7.80 -10.85
N GLY A 98 -5.55 -6.58 -10.48
CA GLY A 98 -4.85 -5.35 -10.84
C GLY A 98 -3.44 -5.23 -10.26
N LEU A 99 -3.18 -5.80 -9.08
CA LEU A 99 -1.85 -5.86 -8.47
C LEU A 99 -0.97 -6.92 -9.17
N ILE A 100 -1.52 -8.09 -9.50
CA ILE A 100 -0.80 -9.13 -10.25
C ILE A 100 -0.43 -8.61 -11.66
N ALA A 101 -1.36 -7.93 -12.34
CA ALA A 101 -1.10 -7.30 -13.63
C ALA A 101 0.03 -6.25 -13.60
N ARG A 102 0.32 -5.69 -12.41
CA ARG A 102 1.43 -4.76 -12.17
C ARG A 102 2.71 -5.47 -11.68
N ALA A 103 2.79 -6.79 -11.84
CA ALA A 103 3.90 -7.63 -11.43
C ALA A 103 4.17 -7.63 -9.91
N ILE A 104 3.13 -7.36 -9.10
CA ILE A 104 3.23 -7.56 -7.65
C ILE A 104 3.05 -9.04 -7.34
N ASN A 105 3.89 -9.58 -6.46
CA ASN A 105 3.81 -10.98 -6.04
C ASN A 105 2.46 -11.27 -5.36
N GLU A 106 1.91 -12.47 -5.58
CA GLU A 106 0.65 -12.93 -4.98
C GLU A 106 0.62 -12.76 -3.45
N ASN A 107 1.68 -13.15 -2.77
CA ASN A 107 1.79 -13.03 -1.31
C ASN A 107 1.77 -11.57 -0.86
N ASP A 108 2.42 -10.68 -1.63
CA ASP A 108 2.46 -9.24 -1.32
C ASP A 108 1.11 -8.59 -1.60
N ALA A 109 0.44 -8.98 -2.69
CA ALA A 109 -0.89 -8.50 -3.03
C ALA A 109 -1.90 -8.87 -1.94
N GLN A 110 -1.85 -10.11 -1.43
CA GLN A 110 -2.66 -10.53 -0.29
C GLN A 110 -2.34 -9.73 0.98
N LEU A 111 -1.07 -9.48 1.26
CA LEU A 111 -0.65 -8.71 2.44
C LEU A 111 -1.09 -7.23 2.33
N ILE A 112 -1.02 -6.63 1.15
CA ILE A 112 -1.53 -5.28 0.85
C ILE A 112 -3.03 -5.22 1.13
N LEU A 113 -3.81 -6.17 0.61
CA LEU A 113 -5.25 -6.22 0.82
C LEU A 113 -5.62 -6.45 2.29
N ALA A 114 -4.91 -7.35 2.98
CA ALA A 114 -5.11 -7.61 4.41
C ALA A 114 -4.79 -6.38 5.27
N SER A 115 -3.78 -5.59 4.89
CA SER A 115 -3.37 -4.38 5.61
C SER A 115 -4.13 -3.12 5.18
N LEU A 116 -4.98 -3.19 4.16
CA LEU A 116 -5.69 -2.05 3.57
C LEU A 116 -6.52 -1.27 4.60
N LYS A 117 -7.31 -1.97 5.42
CA LYS A 117 -8.16 -1.35 6.46
C LYS A 117 -7.33 -0.63 7.52
N SER A 118 -6.25 -1.28 7.98
CA SER A 118 -5.32 -0.69 8.95
C SER A 118 -4.66 0.56 8.38
N LYS A 119 -4.17 0.49 7.13
CA LYS A 119 -3.51 1.61 6.46
C LYS A 119 -4.45 2.78 6.18
N ALA A 120 -5.67 2.52 5.72
CA ALA A 120 -6.70 3.55 5.53
C ALA A 120 -7.00 4.29 6.85
N THR A 121 -7.10 3.55 7.95
CA THR A 121 -7.34 4.09 9.28
C THR A 121 -6.15 4.92 9.79
N GLU A 122 -4.93 4.44 9.58
CA GLU A 122 -3.69 5.16 9.92
C GLU A 122 -3.64 6.53 9.20
N ILE A 123 -3.94 6.55 7.90
CA ILE A 123 -3.93 7.77 7.10
C ILE A 123 -5.04 8.71 7.54
N LEU A 124 -6.25 8.19 7.80
CA LEU A 124 -7.37 8.98 8.29
C LEU A 124 -7.05 9.64 9.64
N ASN A 125 -6.40 8.90 10.55
CA ASN A 125 -5.95 9.43 11.84
C ASN A 125 -4.86 10.49 11.68
N LYS A 126 -3.89 10.28 10.77
CA LYS A 126 -2.89 11.31 10.44
C LYS A 126 -3.51 12.58 9.85
N GLN A 127 -4.63 12.47 9.13
CA GLN A 127 -5.33 13.64 8.58
C GLN A 127 -6.07 14.46 9.62
N HIS A 128 -6.49 13.87 10.74
CA HIS A 128 -7.01 14.66 11.86
C HIS A 128 -5.96 15.66 12.37
N ALA A 129 -4.67 15.27 12.37
CA ALA A 129 -3.58 16.16 12.75
C ALA A 129 -3.25 17.25 11.71
N SER A 130 -3.54 17.03 10.42
CA SER A 130 -3.35 18.09 9.41
C SER A 130 -4.51 19.10 9.40
N ILE A 131 -5.74 18.63 9.61
CA ILE A 131 -6.93 19.49 9.75
C ILE A 131 -6.78 20.40 10.97
N SER A 132 -6.29 19.88 12.10
CA SER A 132 -6.07 20.69 13.31
C SER A 132 -5.01 21.77 13.12
N LYS A 133 -3.93 21.48 12.37
CA LYS A 133 -2.93 22.48 11.99
C LYS A 133 -3.53 23.60 11.13
N GLY A 134 -4.34 23.25 10.14
CA GLY A 134 -5.03 24.23 9.29
C GLY A 134 -5.96 25.14 10.09
N LEU A 135 -6.71 24.58 11.04
CA LEU A 135 -7.56 25.33 11.97
C LEU A 135 -6.75 26.31 12.82
N PHE A 136 -5.63 25.85 13.40
CA PHE A 136 -4.79 26.68 14.27
C PHE A 136 -4.19 27.87 13.50
N ILE A 137 -3.69 27.64 12.29
CA ILE A 137 -3.16 28.70 11.42
C ILE A 137 -4.28 29.70 11.05
N GLY A 138 -5.47 29.22 10.70
CA GLY A 138 -6.60 30.08 10.37
C GLY A 138 -7.04 30.97 11.53
N VAL A 139 -7.16 30.41 12.75
CA VAL A 139 -7.54 31.16 13.95
C VAL A 139 -6.46 32.18 14.33
N ALA A 140 -5.19 31.82 14.24
CA ALA A 140 -4.08 32.75 14.51
C ALA A 140 -4.06 33.91 13.49
N GLY A 141 -4.26 33.62 12.20
CA GLY A 141 -4.36 34.62 11.15
C GLY A 141 -5.53 35.58 11.38
N LEU A 142 -6.68 35.05 11.79
CA LEU A 142 -7.86 35.85 12.14
C LEU A 142 -7.59 36.77 13.33
N ALA A 143 -6.96 36.26 14.40
CA ALA A 143 -6.60 37.06 15.56
C ALA A 143 -5.66 38.23 15.21
N VAL A 144 -4.65 37.98 14.36
CA VAL A 144 -3.73 39.02 13.86
C VAL A 144 -4.48 40.05 13.01
N ALA A 145 -5.35 39.60 12.11
CA ALA A 145 -6.13 40.48 11.24
C ALA A 145 -7.07 41.39 12.05
N VAL A 146 -7.75 40.85 13.07
CA VAL A 146 -8.64 41.63 13.95
C VAL A 146 -7.85 42.62 14.80
N TRP A 147 -6.73 42.21 15.39
CA TRP A 147 -5.92 43.07 16.24
C TRP A 147 -5.27 44.23 15.45
N LYS A 148 -4.94 43.99 14.18
CA LYS A 148 -4.30 44.98 13.30
C LYS A 148 -5.26 45.69 12.35
N TYR A 149 -6.58 45.53 12.53
CA TYR A 149 -7.59 46.22 11.73
C TYR A 149 -7.65 47.74 12.00
N SER A 150 -6.88 48.25 12.97
CA SER A 150 -6.83 49.69 13.27
C SER A 150 -6.07 50.48 12.17
N PRO A 151 -6.65 51.57 11.63
CA PRO A 151 -6.12 52.31 10.48
C PRO A 151 -4.77 53.03 10.70
N SER A 152 -4.18 52.96 11.89
CA SER A 152 -2.94 53.67 12.25
C SER A 152 -1.69 52.76 12.35
N TYR A 153 -1.77 51.47 12.03
CA TYR A 153 -0.64 50.53 12.12
C TYR A 153 -0.17 50.02 10.75
N ASN A 154 1.11 49.62 10.68
CA ASN A 154 1.76 49.02 9.51
C ASN A 154 0.88 47.96 8.80
N ASN A 155 0.38 48.31 7.61
CA ASN A 155 -0.49 47.47 6.78
C ASN A 155 0.10 46.08 6.47
N ASN A 156 1.43 45.91 6.52
CA ASN A 156 2.11 44.65 6.22
C ASN A 156 1.67 43.50 7.14
N LEU A 157 1.38 43.76 8.42
CA LEU A 157 0.94 42.71 9.36
C LEU A 157 -0.50 42.28 9.14
N TYR A 158 -1.36 43.20 8.67
CA TYR A 158 -2.73 42.87 8.29
C TYR A 158 -2.76 41.93 7.07
N TYR A 159 -1.96 42.23 6.04
CA TYR A 159 -1.81 41.34 4.88
C TYR A 159 -1.22 39.97 5.26
N ALA A 160 -0.27 39.92 6.21
CA ALA A 160 0.22 38.64 6.73
C ALA A 160 -0.88 37.84 7.47
N GLY A 161 -1.79 38.51 8.17
CA GLY A 161 -2.97 37.86 8.76
C GLY A 161 -3.90 37.27 7.70
N LEU A 162 -4.20 38.03 6.64
CA LEU A 162 -5.03 37.56 5.53
C LEU A 162 -4.41 36.37 4.78
N THR A 163 -3.11 36.39 4.50
CA THR A 163 -2.43 35.25 3.86
C THR A 163 -2.45 34.02 4.74
N ALA A 164 -2.26 34.17 6.06
CA ALA A 164 -2.40 33.06 7.01
C ALA A 164 -3.82 32.48 7.02
N ILE A 165 -4.87 33.31 6.94
CA ILE A 165 -6.26 32.83 6.82
C ILE A 165 -6.44 32.02 5.53
N ILE A 166 -5.99 32.53 4.38
CA ILE A 166 -6.10 31.84 3.09
C ILE A 166 -5.39 30.48 3.14
N ILE A 167 -4.17 30.44 3.70
CA ILE A 167 -3.41 29.20 3.89
C ILE A 167 -4.16 28.23 4.81
N GLY A 168 -4.69 28.72 5.94
CA GLY A 168 -5.49 27.91 6.87
C GLY A 168 -6.71 27.29 6.21
N VAL A 169 -7.47 28.08 5.44
CA VAL A 169 -8.63 27.63 4.66
C VAL A 169 -8.23 26.59 3.63
N PHE A 170 -7.13 26.80 2.90
CA PHE A 170 -6.61 25.82 1.93
C PHE A 170 -6.29 24.47 2.58
N PHE A 171 -5.61 24.47 3.73
CA PHE A 171 -5.32 23.23 4.48
C PHE A 171 -6.59 22.54 4.99
N LEU A 172 -7.61 23.30 5.41
CA LEU A 172 -8.91 22.75 5.81
C LEU A 172 -9.63 22.08 4.64
N PHE A 173 -9.72 22.74 3.47
CA PHE A 173 -10.35 22.16 2.28
C PHE A 173 -9.64 20.89 1.81
N ARG A 174 -8.30 20.92 1.74
CA ARG A 174 -7.50 19.74 1.38
C ARG A 174 -7.70 18.59 2.36
N GLY A 175 -7.80 18.88 3.66
CA GLY A 175 -8.05 17.90 4.70
C GLY A 175 -9.46 17.30 4.65
N VAL A 176 -10.50 18.12 4.44
CA VAL A 176 -11.90 17.67 4.35
C VAL A 176 -12.12 16.80 3.12
N SER A 177 -11.64 17.23 1.95
CA SER A 177 -11.75 16.45 0.71
C SER A 177 -11.13 15.07 0.90
N SER A 178 -9.91 15.00 1.45
CA SER A 178 -9.26 13.72 1.62
C SER A 178 -9.92 12.84 2.70
N LYS A 179 -10.46 13.42 3.78
CA LYS A 179 -11.21 12.67 4.79
C LYS A 179 -12.45 12.00 4.20
N SER A 180 -13.14 12.67 3.27
CA SER A 180 -14.28 12.09 2.57
C SER A 180 -13.88 10.83 1.81
N ARG A 181 -12.76 10.88 1.05
CA ARG A 181 -12.25 9.74 0.27
C ARG A 181 -11.97 8.52 1.15
N TYR A 182 -11.24 8.70 2.25
CA TYR A 182 -10.91 7.58 3.15
C TYR A 182 -12.13 7.02 3.91
N LYS A 183 -13.13 7.86 4.21
CA LYS A 183 -14.41 7.36 4.74
C LYS A 183 -15.12 6.47 3.72
N THR A 184 -15.19 6.88 2.46
CA THR A 184 -15.77 6.08 1.38
C THR A 184 -15.05 4.73 1.24
N ILE A 185 -13.72 4.74 1.24
CA ILE A 185 -12.90 3.51 1.19
C ILE A 185 -13.26 2.56 2.35
N LEU A 186 -13.35 3.07 3.58
CA LEU A 186 -13.71 2.26 4.75
C LEU A 186 -15.14 1.69 4.66
N VAL A 187 -16.10 2.47 4.14
CA VAL A 187 -17.48 2.01 3.92
C VAL A 187 -17.53 0.90 2.87
N ASN A 188 -16.78 1.04 1.77
CA ASN A 188 -16.74 0.03 0.72
C ASN A 188 -16.12 -1.29 1.24
N ILE A 189 -15.05 -1.20 2.04
CA ILE A 189 -14.44 -2.38 2.68
C ILE A 189 -15.45 -3.10 3.60
N GLU A 190 -16.21 -2.35 4.40
CA GLU A 190 -17.17 -2.95 5.33
C GLU A 190 -18.37 -3.56 4.59
N THR A 191 -18.82 -2.89 3.53
CA THR A 191 -19.94 -3.34 2.68
C THR A 191 -19.61 -4.67 2.02
N GLU A 192 -18.42 -4.79 1.44
CA GLU A 192 -17.95 -6.05 0.85
C GLU A 192 -17.83 -7.17 1.89
N ARG A 193 -17.37 -6.85 3.10
CA ARG A 193 -17.30 -7.84 4.19
C ARG A 193 -18.69 -8.40 4.53
N ILE A 194 -19.70 -7.53 4.61
CA ILE A 194 -21.09 -7.94 4.90
C ILE A 194 -21.64 -8.82 3.77
N ILE A 195 -21.39 -8.45 2.51
CA ILE A 195 -21.81 -9.24 1.34
C ILE A 195 -21.15 -10.63 1.36
N ALA A 196 -19.85 -10.69 1.66
CA ALA A 196 -19.12 -11.96 1.75
C ALA A 196 -19.64 -12.84 2.89
N GLU A 197 -19.98 -12.26 4.04
CA GLU A 197 -20.55 -12.97 5.19
C GLU A 197 -21.95 -13.52 4.87
N GLN A 198 -22.80 -12.73 4.20
CA GLN A 198 -24.12 -13.18 3.74
C GLN A 198 -24.01 -14.34 2.73
N ALA A 199 -23.12 -14.24 1.75
CA ALA A 199 -22.87 -15.29 0.77
C ALA A 199 -22.33 -16.59 1.41
N ALA A 200 -21.58 -16.50 2.52
CA ALA A 200 -21.12 -17.65 3.28
C ALA A 200 -22.28 -18.32 4.06
N THR A 201 -23.19 -17.53 4.64
CA THR A 201 -24.35 -18.05 5.37
C THR A 201 -25.37 -18.75 4.47
N GLU A 202 -25.57 -18.27 3.24
CA GLU A 202 -26.49 -18.87 2.27
C GLU A 202 -25.99 -20.23 1.74
N LYS A 203 -24.68 -20.45 1.69
CA LYS A 203 -24.07 -21.72 1.24
C LYS A 203 -24.05 -22.82 2.30
N THR A 204 -24.49 -22.54 3.53
CA THR A 204 -24.58 -23.56 4.59
C THR A 204 -25.97 -24.20 4.49
N PRO A 205 -26.12 -25.43 3.97
CA PRO A 205 -27.42 -26.08 3.89
C PRO A 205 -28.01 -26.19 5.31
N PRO A 206 -29.33 -26.00 5.49
CA PRO A 206 -29.96 -26.19 6.77
C PRO A 206 -29.64 -27.61 7.23
N ASN A 207 -28.99 -27.72 8.39
CA ASN A 207 -28.65 -28.98 9.02
C ASN A 207 -29.95 -29.76 9.26
N ALA A 208 -30.30 -30.63 8.30
CA ALA A 208 -31.45 -31.51 8.36
C ALA A 208 -31.13 -32.69 9.29
N SER A 209 -30.93 -32.42 10.58
CA SER A 209 -30.78 -33.44 11.61
C SER A 209 -31.94 -33.35 12.60
N ASN A 210 -33.08 -33.93 12.21
CA ASN A 210 -34.07 -34.53 13.13
C ASN A 210 -35.24 -35.18 12.36
N GLN A 211 -34.96 -36.31 11.72
CA GLN A 211 -36.01 -37.31 11.40
C GLN A 211 -35.43 -38.71 11.57
N THR A 212 -35.23 -39.13 12.82
CA THR A 212 -35.23 -40.57 13.17
C THR A 212 -36.48 -40.84 13.99
N GLY A 213 -37.59 -40.98 13.26
CA GLY A 213 -38.83 -41.54 13.80
C GLY A 213 -38.57 -42.99 14.19
N TRP A 214 -38.75 -43.29 15.47
CA TRP A 214 -38.79 -44.64 16.00
C TRP A 214 -39.98 -45.39 15.42
N VAL A 215 -39.73 -46.34 14.52
CA VAL A 215 -40.70 -47.37 14.15
C VAL A 215 -40.05 -48.72 14.40
N THR A 216 -40.24 -49.25 15.59
CA THR A 216 -40.07 -50.68 15.87
C THR A 216 -41.44 -51.30 16.04
N THR A 217 -41.97 -51.83 14.94
CA THR A 217 -43.02 -52.85 14.94
C THR A 217 -42.36 -54.22 15.01
N THR A 218 -42.63 -54.99 16.07
CA THR A 218 -42.46 -56.45 16.01
C THR A 218 -43.67 -57.12 16.65
N SER A 219 -44.27 -57.98 15.84
CA SER A 219 -45.45 -58.81 15.98
C SER A 219 -45.37 -59.86 17.09
N GLY A 220 -46.51 -60.13 17.73
CA GLY A 220 -46.85 -61.44 18.28
C GLY A 220 -47.69 -62.25 17.29
#